data_AF-A0A3L7QAK8-F1
#
_entry.id   AF-A0A3L7QAK8-F1
#
_cell.length_a   1.000
_cell.length_b   1.000
_cell.length_c   1.000
_cell.angle_alpha   90.00
_cell.angle_beta   90.00
_cell.angle_gamma   90.00
#
_symmetry.space_group_name_H-M   'P 1'
#
loop_
_entity.id
_entity.type
_entity.pdbx_description
1 polymer ?
#
loop_
_entity_poly.entity_id
_entity_poly.type
_entity_poly.pdbx_seq_one_letter_code
_entity_poly.pdbx_strand_id
1 'polypeptide(L)'
;MPTIQSAQQVLDRHYLEIRCGLLDLAAALDRLERSDGFDQTAQDPRLQRVQEGLKIVASAGNDRAERLQMLFSDAYVPQWK
;
A
#
# COMPACT_ATOMS: atom_id res chain seq x y z
N MET A 1 -3.93 -18.07 -28.05
CA MET A 1 -3.93 -18.37 -26.60
C MET A 1 -3.22 -17.22 -25.91
N PRO A 2 -3.76 -16.62 -24.85
CA PRO A 2 -3.02 -15.59 -24.11
C PRO A 2 -1.79 -16.26 -23.51
N THR A 3 -0.60 -15.84 -23.93
CA THR A 3 0.67 -16.32 -23.39
C THR A 3 0.86 -15.71 -22.02
N ILE A 4 0.91 -16.55 -20.98
CA ILE A 4 1.28 -16.13 -19.63
C ILE A 4 2.67 -15.49 -19.70
N GLN A 5 2.79 -14.26 -19.23
CA GLN A 5 4.08 -13.56 -19.19
C GLN A 5 5.02 -14.25 -18.20
N SER A 6 6.31 -14.30 -18.51
CA SER A 6 7.31 -14.76 -17.53
C SER A 6 7.45 -13.75 -16.39
N ALA A 7 7.91 -14.21 -15.22
CA ALA A 7 8.18 -13.31 -14.09
C ALA A 7 9.16 -12.19 -14.46
N GLN A 8 10.18 -12.48 -15.27
CA GLN A 8 11.13 -11.48 -15.76
C GLN A 8 10.43 -10.42 -16.63
N GLN A 9 9.56 -10.83 -17.55
CA GLN A 9 8.81 -9.89 -18.40
C GLN A 9 7.89 -8.98 -17.60
N VAL A 10 7.28 -9.50 -16.52
CA VAL A 10 6.46 -8.70 -15.60
C VAL A 10 7.33 -7.73 -14.82
N LEU A 11 8.47 -8.18 -14.29
CA LEU A 11 9.42 -7.33 -13.58
C LEU A 11 9.93 -6.20 -14.47
N ASP A 12 10.41 -6.50 -15.67
CA ASP A 12 10.95 -5.51 -16.61
C ASP A 12 9.90 -4.45 -16.97
N ARG A 13 8.64 -4.87 -17.13
CA ARG A 13 7.53 -3.96 -17.43
C ARG A 13 7.22 -3.01 -16.26
N HIS A 14 7.24 -3.50 -15.03
CA HIS A 14 6.74 -2.75 -13.86
C HIS A 14 7.85 -2.17 -12.96
N TYR A 15 9.12 -2.47 -13.21
CA TYR A 15 10.23 -2.09 -12.31
C TYR A 15 10.28 -0.58 -12.03
N LEU A 16 10.13 0.25 -13.08
CA LEU A 16 10.15 1.70 -12.91
C LEU A 16 8.91 2.22 -12.16
N GLU A 17 7.73 1.66 -12.42
CA GLU A 17 6.50 2.03 -11.73
C GLU A 17 6.57 1.69 -10.24
N ILE A 18 7.04 0.48 -9.91
CA ILE A 18 7.27 0.04 -8.52
C ILE A 18 8.26 0.99 -7.84
N ARG A 19 9.38 1.29 -8.50
CA ARG A 19 10.40 2.20 -7.94
C ARG A 19 9.85 3.60 -7.69
N CYS A 20 9.09 4.17 -8.63
CA CYS A 20 8.46 5.47 -8.46
C CYS A 20 7.47 5.44 -7.29
N GLY A 21 6.60 4.44 -7.23
CA GLY A 21 5.64 4.30 -6.13
C GLY A 21 6.30 4.19 -4.76
N LEU A 22 7.44 3.49 -4.65
CA LEU A 22 8.22 3.42 -3.41
C LEU A 22 8.79 4.79 -3.02
N LEU A 23 9.36 5.54 -3.96
CA LEU A 23 9.91 6.86 -3.70
C LEU A 23 8.83 7.87 -3.31
N ASP A 24 7.69 7.85 -4.00
CA ASP A 24 6.58 8.76 -3.74
C ASP A 24 5.99 8.52 -2.34
N LEU A 25 5.79 7.24 -1.97
CA LEU A 25 5.31 6.87 -0.64
C LEU A 25 6.31 7.26 0.46
N ALA A 26 7.59 6.94 0.29
CA ALA A 26 8.63 7.32 1.24
C ALA A 26 8.68 8.84 1.43
N ALA A 27 8.70 9.61 0.33
CA ALA A 27 8.74 11.06 0.40
C ALA A 27 7.48 11.66 1.05
N ALA A 28 6.31 11.02 0.92
CA ALA A 28 5.09 11.46 1.62
C ALA A 28 5.20 11.25 3.13
N LEU A 29 5.70 10.08 3.56
CA LEU A 29 5.94 9.78 4.98
C LEU A 29 7.01 10.73 5.57
N ASP A 30 8.12 10.96 4.86
CA ASP A 30 9.15 11.90 5.29
C ASP A 30 8.62 13.33 5.46
N ARG A 31 7.68 13.76 4.62
CA ARG A 31 7.05 15.09 4.76
C ARG A 31 6.11 15.15 5.96
N LEU A 32 5.38 14.07 6.23
CA LEU A 32 4.51 13.95 7.40
C LEU A 32 5.33 14.01 8.70
N GLU A 33 6.40 13.23 8.80
CA GLU A 33 7.27 13.19 9.98
C GLU A 33 7.99 14.51 10.25
N ARG A 34 8.29 15.29 9.20
CA ARG A 34 8.90 16.62 9.32
C ARG A 34 7.90 17.75 9.59
N SER A 35 6.60 17.47 9.60
CA SER A 35 5.58 18.51 9.82
C SER A 35 5.44 18.85 11.30
N ASP A 36 5.04 20.10 11.58
CA ASP A 36 4.71 20.51 12.94
C ASP A 36 3.49 19.73 13.45
N GLY A 37 3.53 19.32 14.72
CA GLY A 37 2.47 18.49 15.32
C GLY A 37 2.47 17.01 14.91
N PHE A 38 3.58 16.48 14.36
CA PHE A 38 3.68 15.06 14.03
C PHE A 38 3.38 14.15 15.22
N ASP A 39 3.87 14.48 16.43
CA ASP A 39 3.65 13.64 17.62
C ASP A 39 2.17 13.40 17.93
N GLN A 40 1.30 14.37 17.66
CA GLN A 40 -0.15 14.19 17.81
C GLN A 40 -0.72 13.33 16.68
N THR A 41 -0.26 13.56 15.45
CA THR A 41 -0.70 12.82 14.26
C THR A 41 -0.19 11.38 14.25
N ALA A 42 0.93 11.09 14.92
CA ALA A 42 1.50 9.75 15.06
C ALA A 42 0.54 8.76 15.74
N GLN A 43 -0.42 9.28 16.52
CA GLN A 43 -1.46 8.48 17.18
C GLN A 43 -2.71 8.26 16.31
N ASP A 44 -2.77 8.85 15.10
CA ASP A 44 -3.91 8.68 14.19
C ASP A 44 -3.99 7.21 13.70
N PRO A 45 -5.13 6.52 13.88
CA PRO A 45 -5.29 5.13 13.46
C PRO A 45 -5.11 4.93 11.95
N ARG A 46 -5.29 5.98 11.13
CA ARG A 46 -5.01 5.91 9.69
C ARG A 46 -3.52 5.68 9.42
N LEU A 47 -2.63 6.28 10.22
CA LEU A 47 -1.20 6.06 10.07
C LEU A 47 -0.81 4.62 10.45
N GLN A 48 -1.47 4.05 11.45
CA GLN A 48 -1.31 2.62 11.78
C GLN A 48 -1.75 1.72 10.62
N ARG A 49 -2.89 2.01 9.97
CA ARG A 49 -3.33 1.28 8.77
C ARG A 49 -2.35 1.41 7.60
N VAL A 50 -1.75 2.59 7.39
CA VAL A 50 -0.69 2.75 6.37
C VAL A 50 0.51 1.85 6.67
N GLN A 51 0.95 1.77 7.93
CA GLN A 51 2.02 0.87 8.36
C GLN A 51 1.67 -0.62 8.16
N GLU A 52 0.43 -1.01 8.40
CA GLU A 52 -0.06 -2.37 8.10
C GLU A 52 -0.08 -2.63 6.59
N GLY A 53 -0.47 -1.65 5.79
CA GLY A 53 -0.44 -1.72 4.33
C GLY A 53 0.96 -1.97 3.79
N LEU A 54 1.98 -1.29 4.34
CA LEU A 54 3.39 -1.53 3.99
C LEU A 54 3.82 -2.98 4.26
N LYS A 55 3.38 -3.57 5.38
CA LYS A 55 3.66 -4.98 5.69
C LYS A 55 3.00 -5.93 4.69
N ILE A 56 1.78 -5.62 4.22
CA ILE A 56 1.11 -6.40 3.17
C ILE A 56 1.91 -6.33 1.87
N VAL A 57 2.32 -5.12 1.44
CA VAL A 57 3.11 -4.93 0.22
C VAL A 57 4.43 -5.69 0.27
N ALA A 58 5.12 -5.68 1.42
CA ALA A 58 6.39 -6.38 1.61
C ALA A 58 6.27 -7.91 1.74
N SER A 59 5.05 -8.44 1.95
CA SER A 59 4.85 -9.88 2.17
C SER A 59 4.93 -10.71 0.87
N ALA A 60 5.10 -12.03 1.01
CA ALA A 60 5.02 -12.97 -0.11
C ALA A 60 3.56 -13.21 -0.55
N GLY A 61 3.36 -13.78 -1.76
CA GLY A 61 2.04 -14.11 -2.30
C GLY A 61 1.71 -13.39 -3.61
N ASN A 62 0.49 -13.57 -4.11
CA ASN A 62 -0.06 -12.95 -5.32
C ASN A 62 -1.40 -12.22 -5.06
N ASP A 63 -1.78 -12.06 -3.79
CA ASP A 63 -3.05 -11.53 -3.29
C ASP A 63 -2.88 -10.19 -2.54
N ARG A 64 -1.71 -9.54 -2.66
CA ARG A 64 -1.41 -8.29 -1.93
C ARG A 64 -2.45 -7.20 -2.16
N ALA A 65 -2.92 -7.05 -3.39
CA ALA A 65 -3.91 -6.04 -3.75
C ALA A 65 -5.25 -6.29 -3.05
N GLU A 66 -5.71 -7.55 -3.00
CA GLU A 66 -6.94 -7.93 -2.28
C GLU A 66 -6.80 -7.66 -0.78
N ARG A 67 -5.67 -8.07 -0.19
CA ARG A 67 -5.40 -7.82 1.23
C ARG A 67 -5.32 -6.33 1.55
N LEU A 68 -4.73 -5.53 0.67
CA LEU A 68 -4.68 -4.07 0.81
C LEU A 68 -6.09 -3.47 0.73
N GLN A 69 -6.90 -3.93 -0.23
CA GLN A 69 -8.30 -3.51 -0.37
C GLN A 69 -9.09 -3.81 0.90
N MET A 70 -8.96 -5.02 1.44
CA MET A 70 -9.66 -5.43 2.66
C MET A 70 -9.23 -4.61 3.89
N LEU A 71 -7.94 -4.27 4.00
CA LEU A 71 -7.43 -3.42 5.09
C LEU A 71 -8.07 -2.02 5.10
N PHE A 72 -8.35 -1.45 3.93
CA PHE A 72 -8.92 -0.11 3.79
C PHE A 72 -10.44 -0.10 3.57
N SER A 73 -11.08 -1.27 3.51
CA SER A 73 -12.53 -1.39 3.38
C SER A 73 -13.22 -1.27 4.74
N ASP A 74 -14.38 -0.62 4.78
CA ASP A 74 -15.24 -0.68 5.94
C ASP A 74 -15.87 -2.06 6.08
N ALA A 75 -16.23 -2.43 7.31
CA ALA A 75 -16.96 -3.66 7.56
C ALA A 75 -18.29 -3.63 6.80
N TYR A 76 -18.63 -4.74 6.14
CA TYR A 76 -19.93 -4.87 5.51
C TYR A 76 -21.03 -4.70 6.56
N VAL A 77 -21.91 -3.72 6.35
CA VAL A 77 -23.10 -3.50 7.18
C VAL A 77 -24.31 -4.08 6.45
N PRO A 78 -24.88 -5.21 6.92
CA PRO A 78 -26.16 -5.67 6.38
C PRO A 78 -27.22 -4.58 6.62
N GLN A 79 -28.05 -4.31 5.61
CA GLN A 79 -29.09 -3.25 5.63
C GLN A 79 -28.54 -1.80 5.53
N TRP A 80 -27.41 -1.58 4.85
CA TRP A 80 -26.93 -0.23 4.53
C TRP A 80 -28.06 0.57 3.83
N LYS A 81 -28.53 1.64 4.48
CA LYS A 81 -29.51 2.60 3.96
C LYS A 81 -28.85 3.82 3.35
#